data_AF-A0A7W4D5A3-F1
#
_entry.id   AF-A0A7W4D5A3-F1
#
_cell.length_a   1.000
_cell.length_b   1.000
_cell.length_c   1.000
_cell.angle_alpha   90.00
_cell.angle_beta   90.00
_cell.angle_gamma   90.00
#
_symmetry.space_group_name_H-M   'P 1'
#
loop_
_entity.id
_entity.type
_entity.pdbx_description
1 polymer ?
#
loop_
_entity_poly.entity_id
_entity_poly.type
_entity_poly.pdbx_seq_one_letter_code
_entity_poly.pdbx_strand_id
1 'polypeptide(L)' 'MARTPQYYHHGKSPMAWAASGIAALGFIIAAAGSLMGPHWALVITGGVIVAIAAVLALVMKAMGYGQP' A
#
# COMPACT_ATOMS: atom_id res chain seq x y z
N MET A 1 -16.61 -17.30 2.95
CA MET A 1 -15.96 -18.25 2.02
C MET A 1 -14.73 -17.55 1.45
N ALA A 2 -13.54 -18.13 1.60
CA ALA A 2 -12.35 -17.59 0.93
C ALA A 2 -12.52 -17.77 -0.59
N ARG A 3 -12.21 -16.74 -1.40
CA ARG A 3 -12.25 -16.86 -2.87
C ARG A 3 -11.22 -17.88 -3.34
N THR A 4 -11.56 -18.62 -4.40
CA THR A 4 -10.62 -19.49 -5.11
C THR A 4 -9.41 -18.66 -5.58
N PRO A 5 -8.17 -19.15 -5.41
CA PRO A 5 -6.98 -18.45 -5.87
C PRO A 5 -7.09 -18.10 -7.35
N GLN A 6 -6.99 -16.81 -7.68
CA GLN A 6 -7.05 -16.32 -9.06
C GLN A 6 -5.64 -16.02 -9.55
N TYR A 7 -5.27 -16.57 -10.71
CA TYR A 7 -4.04 -16.18 -11.39
C TYR A 7 -4.23 -14.85 -12.10
N TYR A 8 -3.42 -13.87 -11.72
CA TYR A 8 -3.31 -12.58 -12.38
C TYR A 8 -2.12 -12.59 -13.33
N HIS A 9 -2.26 -11.89 -14.48
CA HIS A 9 -1.09 -11.54 -15.28
C HIS A 9 -0.17 -10.63 -14.46
N HIS A 10 1.14 -10.82 -14.59
CA HIS A 10 2.19 -10.15 -13.80
C HIS A 10 1.88 -8.69 -13.47
N GLY A 11 1.88 -8.36 -12.18
CA GLY A 11 1.64 -7.00 -11.70
C GLY A 11 0.20 -6.50 -11.86
N LYS A 12 -0.76 -7.32 -12.31
CA LYS A 12 -2.17 -6.92 -12.50
C LYS A 12 -3.11 -7.41 -11.39
N SER A 13 -2.57 -7.94 -10.28
CA SER A 13 -3.45 -8.30 -9.16
C SER A 13 -4.01 -7.03 -8.50
N PRO A 14 -5.30 -7.02 -8.10
CA PRO A 14 -5.91 -5.90 -7.41
C PRO A 14 -5.14 -5.53 -6.13
N MET A 15 -4.63 -6.53 -5.41
CA MET A 15 -3.74 -6.30 -4.26
C MET A 15 -2.51 -5.49 -4.64
N ALA A 16 -1.80 -5.88 -5.71
CA ALA A 16 -0.56 -5.21 -6.09
C ALA A 16 -0.82 -3.73 -6.40
N TRP A 17 -1.85 -3.42 -7.19
CA TRP A 17 -2.18 -2.03 -7.53
C TRP A 17 -2.67 -1.22 -6.34
N ALA A 18 -3.58 -1.77 -5.53
CA ALA A 18 -4.12 -1.05 -4.39
C ALA A 18 -3.04 -0.76 -3.34
N ALA A 19 -2.26 -1.78 -2.95
CA ALA A 19 -1.22 -1.61 -1.94
C ALA A 19 -0.07 -0.73 -2.42
N SER A 20 0.45 -0.95 -3.64
CA SER A 20 1.57 -0.15 -4.15
C SER A 20 1.18 1.29 -4.44
N GLY A 21 -0.04 1.54 -4.94
CA GLY A 21 -0.54 2.90 -5.17
C GLY A 21 -0.67 3.70 -3.87
N ILE A 22 -1.27 3.11 -2.82
CA ILE A 22 -1.40 3.76 -1.51
C ILE A 22 -0.02 3.94 -0.86
N ALA A 23 0.87 2.94 -0.94
CA ALA A 23 2.22 3.04 -0.42
C ALA A 23 3.02 4.16 -1.11
N ALA A 24 2.91 4.28 -2.45
CA ALA A 24 3.56 5.34 -3.20
C ALA A 24 3.05 6.73 -2.78
N LEU A 25 1.73 6.89 -2.59
CA LEU A 25 1.16 8.14 -2.09
C LEU A 25 1.67 8.51 -0.69
N GLY A 26 1.67 7.55 0.24
CA GLY A 26 2.20 7.75 1.59
C GLY A 26 3.69 8.12 1.57
N PHE A 27 4.47 7.46 0.71
CA PHE A 27 5.89 7.75 0.53
C PHE A 27 6.12 9.15 -0.02
N ILE A 28 5.36 9.59 -1.04
CA ILE A 28 5.46 10.95 -1.59
C ILE A 28 5.17 12.00 -0.53
N ILE A 29 4.13 11.79 0.30
CA ILE A 29 3.78 12.69 1.41
C ILE A 29 4.92 12.75 2.43
N ALA A 30 5.47 11.61 2.84
CA ALA A 30 6.58 11.57 3.79
C ALA A 30 7.85 12.23 3.23
N ALA A 31 8.16 11.99 1.95
CA ALA A 31 9.29 12.60 1.26
C ALA A 31 9.15 14.12 1.18
N ALA A 32 7.98 14.63 0.78
CA ALA A 32 7.70 16.07 0.77
C ALA A 32 7.91 16.69 2.17
N GLY A 33 7.38 16.04 3.21
CA GLY A 33 7.53 16.49 4.60
C GLY A 33 8.97 16.46 5.12
N SER A 34 9.82 15.63 4.53
CA SER A 34 11.25 15.56 4.86
C SER A 34 12.06 16.66 4.16
N LEU A 35 11.60 17.13 3.00
CA LEU A 35 12.32 18.12 2.17
C LEU A 35 11.97 19.58 2.52
N MET A 36 10.80 19.86 3.10
CA MET A 36 10.34 21.22 3.45
C MET A 36 10.92 21.78 4.77
N GLY A 37 12.09 21.28 5.19
CA GLY A 37 12.46 21.24 6.61
C GLY A 37 11.68 20.11 7.32
N PRO A 38 12.18 19.54 8.43
CA PRO A 38 11.57 18.34 9.02
C PRO A 38 10.19 18.64 9.63
N HIS A 39 9.16 18.62 8.78
CA HIS A 39 7.77 18.78 9.14
C HIS A 39 7.25 17.43 9.64
N TRP A 40 7.62 17.08 10.86
CA TRP A 40 7.39 15.77 11.46
C TRP A 40 5.95 15.28 11.37
N ALA A 41 4.95 16.17 11.49
CA ALA A 41 3.55 15.80 11.34
C ALA A 41 3.23 15.24 9.94
N LEU A 42 3.85 15.78 8.88
CA LEU A 42 3.63 15.33 7.50
C LEU A 42 4.37 14.02 7.24
N VAL A 43 5.59 13.89 7.78
CA VAL A 43 6.40 12.66 7.73
C VAL A 43 5.66 11.50 8.39
N ILE A 44 5.14 11.72 9.60
CA ILE A 44 4.35 10.73 10.34
C ILE A 44 3.08 10.36 9.58
N THR A 45 2.36 11.35 9.04
CA THR A 45 1.15 11.10 8.24
C THR A 45 1.45 10.21 7.03
N GLY A 46 2.50 10.52 6.26
CA GLY A 46 2.93 9.69 5.14
C GLY A 46 3.33 8.27 5.58
N GLY A 47 4.07 8.14 6.69
CA GLY A 47 4.43 6.85 7.28
C GLY A 47 3.23 6.00 7.70
N VAL A 48 2.20 6.62 8.29
CA VAL A 48 0.94 5.93 8.64
C VAL A 48 0.22 5.43 7.39
N ILE A 49 0.18 6.22 6.32
CA ILE A 49 -0.42 5.79 5.04
C ILE A 49 0.32 4.58 4.46
N VAL A 50 1.65 4.57 4.51
CA VAL A 50 2.46 3.40 4.08
C VAL A 50 2.15 2.18 4.95
N ALA A 51 2.04 2.34 6.26
CA ALA A 51 1.68 1.24 7.17
C ALA A 51 0.28 0.68 6.86
N ILE A 52 -0.70 1.55 6.57
CA ILE A 52 -2.05 1.13 6.15
C ILE A 52 -1.99 0.35 4.83
N ALA A 53 -1.16 0.75 3.87
CA ALA A 53 -0.99 0.03 2.62
C ALA A 53 -0.50 -1.42 2.83
N ALA A 54 0.41 -1.63 3.80
CA ALA A 54 0.88 -2.97 4.17
C ALA A 54 -0.25 -3.81 4.79
N VAL A 55 -1.04 -3.24 5.69
CA VAL A 55 -2.20 -3.93 6.28
C VAL A 55 -3.23 -4.28 5.20
N LEU A 56 -3.51 -3.35 4.29
CA LEU A 56 -4.41 -3.57 3.16
C LEU A 56 -3.94 -4.72 2.27
N ALA A 57 -2.64 -4.81 1.99
CA ALA A 57 -2.07 -5.94 1.24
C ALA A 57 -2.33 -7.29 1.94
N LEU A 58 -2.13 -7.37 3.27
CA LEU A 58 -2.40 -8.58 4.04
C LEU A 58 -3.88 -8.97 4.01
N VAL A 59 -4.77 -8.00 4.19
CA VAL A 59 -6.23 -8.21 4.13
C VAL A 59 -6.64 -8.68 2.74
N MET A 60 -6.14 -8.04 1.68
CA MET A 60 -6.40 -8.45 0.30
C MET A 60 -5.83 -9.83 -0.03
N LYS A 61 -4.70 -10.22 0.58
CA LYS A 61 -4.12 -11.56 0.46
C LYS A 61 -5.07 -12.60 1.05
N ALA A 62 -5.53 -12.36 2.27
CA ALA A 62 -6.47 -13.25 2.96
C ALA A 62 -7.80 -13.38 2.20
N MET A 63 -8.22 -12.35 1.47
CA MET A 63 -9.42 -12.36 0.63
C MET A 63 -9.23 -13.01 -0.75
N GLY A 64 -8.00 -13.40 -1.13
CA GLY A 64 -7.71 -14.03 -2.42
C GLY A 64 -7.54 -13.06 -3.60
N TYR A 65 -7.28 -11.78 -3.33
CA TYR A 65 -7.00 -10.75 -4.35
C TYR A 65 -5.52 -10.63 -4.74
N GLY A 66 -4.67 -11.46 -4.14
CA GLY A 66 -3.25 -11.55 -4.44
C GLY A 66 -2.97 -12.53 -5.56
N GLN A 67 -1.75 -12.44 -6.09
CA GLN A 67 -1.21 -13.58 -6.82
C GLN A 67 -0.98 -14.72 -5.82
N PRO A 68 -1.34 -15.98 -6.16
CA PRO A 68 -1.00 -17.14 -5.35
C PRO A 68 0.52 -17.29 -5.18
#